data_AF-H0TS99-F1
#
_entry.id   AF-H0TS99-F1
#
_cell.length_a   1.000
_cell.length_b   1.000
_cell.length_c   1.000
_cell.angle_alpha   90.00
_cell.angle_beta   90.00
_cell.angle_gamma   90.00
#
_symmetry.space_group_name_H-M   'P 1'
#
loop_
_entity.id
_entity.type
_entity.pdbx_description
1 polymer ?
#
loop_
_entity_poly.entity_id
_entity_poly.type
_entity_poly.pdbx_seq_one_letter_code
_entity_poly.pdbx_strand_id
1 'polypeptide(L)'
;MADESVASIIPWHQPKPPGKTPAAKAKRSPAAKPRKRTKTQANKAKASAAAPDDDDLYAPDSLIAPDFLELVEAEAKRPSAAAAAAKIEETANTWAAAGLPAAPAARAAPQAVAHDLQSVRHNLSPYLLQGAALALALVGIAMNGWFAQSLGSSHIAGWMFLAIGVASDLVALVMPTCAARLWHDRHRATALAGWTVWAMTFVFAVTAGIGFASTNISEVALARSSRVTPAIQAAQTQLADATAARDRECKSGVGKFCREREAEVADRRRSLDAAMASVTQTADPQTEAAIKLVAWVTHGLFKPAADDFAMLRLVLLALLPQFGGILLMVGRRR
;
A
#
# COMPACT_ATOMS: atom_id res chain seq x y z
N MET A 1 10.82 5.42 -37.60
CA MET A 1 11.69 6.26 -36.75
C MET A 1 12.34 5.32 -35.77
N ALA A 2 13.65 5.16 -35.90
CA ALA A 2 14.48 4.27 -35.11
C ALA A 2 14.87 5.00 -33.84
N ASP A 3 14.74 4.34 -32.68
CA ASP A 3 15.37 4.80 -31.45
C ASP A 3 16.24 3.69 -30.86
N GLU A 4 17.46 4.11 -30.60
CA GLU A 4 18.60 3.35 -30.13
C GLU A 4 18.47 3.11 -28.63
N SER A 5 18.27 1.86 -28.21
CA SER A 5 18.54 1.44 -26.83
C SER A 5 19.96 0.89 -26.76
N VAL A 6 20.92 1.79 -26.60
CA VAL A 6 22.30 1.48 -26.24
C VAL A 6 22.32 1.04 -24.78
N ALA A 7 22.26 -0.27 -24.56
CA ALA A 7 22.61 -0.86 -23.28
C ALA A 7 24.12 -0.67 -23.05
N SER A 8 24.47 0.17 -22.08
CA SER A 8 25.85 0.34 -21.61
C SER A 8 26.31 -0.94 -20.92
N ILE A 9 26.96 -1.80 -21.68
CA ILE A 9 27.66 -2.99 -21.20
C ILE A 9 28.93 -2.49 -20.49
N ILE A 10 28.90 -2.41 -19.17
CA ILE A 10 30.10 -2.26 -18.35
C ILE A 10 30.91 -3.56 -18.51
N PRO A 11 32.12 -3.54 -19.11
CA PRO A 11 32.91 -4.75 -19.25
C PRO A 11 33.42 -5.13 -17.86
N TRP A 12 32.92 -6.24 -17.33
CA TRP A 12 33.52 -6.90 -16.18
C TRP A 12 34.95 -7.29 -16.56
N HIS A 13 35.93 -6.63 -15.95
CA HIS A 13 37.34 -6.96 -16.10
C HIS A 13 37.58 -8.42 -15.68
N GLN A 14 37.87 -9.28 -16.64
CA GLN A 14 38.41 -10.61 -16.38
C GLN A 14 39.80 -10.48 -15.72
N PRO A 15 40.06 -11.17 -14.59
CA PRO A 15 41.40 -11.21 -14.00
C PRO A 15 42.35 -11.98 -14.93
N LYS A 16 43.41 -11.30 -15.39
CA LYS A 16 44.52 -11.90 -16.13
C LYS A 16 45.16 -13.03 -15.30
N PRO A 17 45.48 -14.20 -15.89
CA PRO A 17 46.24 -15.24 -15.21
C PRO A 17 47.67 -14.77 -14.93
N PRO A 18 48.28 -15.19 -13.80
CA PRO A 18 49.63 -14.77 -13.42
C PRO A 18 50.66 -15.36 -14.38
N GLY A 19 51.28 -14.48 -15.17
CA GLY A 19 52.47 -14.76 -15.95
C GLY A 19 53.64 -15.08 -15.04
N LYS A 20 54.27 -16.22 -15.30
CA LYS A 20 55.52 -16.68 -14.69
C LYS A 20 56.64 -15.68 -14.99
N THR A 21 57.26 -15.12 -13.95
CA THR A 21 58.61 -14.53 -14.05
C THR A 21 59.61 -15.34 -13.23
N PRO A 22 60.83 -15.51 -13.75
CA PRO A 22 61.82 -16.43 -13.18
C PRO A 22 62.60 -15.81 -12.02
N ALA A 23 63.14 -16.73 -11.23
CA ALA A 23 63.99 -16.53 -10.07
C ALA A 23 65.07 -15.46 -10.23
N ALA A 24 65.13 -14.53 -9.27
CA ALA A 24 66.34 -13.79 -8.94
C ALA A 24 66.63 -13.94 -7.45
N LYS A 25 67.67 -14.73 -7.16
CA LYS A 25 68.32 -14.85 -5.85
C LYS A 25 68.93 -13.50 -5.47
N ALA A 26 68.67 -13.00 -4.26
CA ALA A 26 69.59 -12.10 -3.58
C ALA A 26 69.43 -12.12 -2.04
N LYS A 27 70.41 -12.77 -1.40
CA LYS A 27 71.11 -12.41 -0.16
C LYS A 27 70.33 -11.87 1.06
N ARG A 28 70.29 -12.74 2.08
CA ARG A 28 70.41 -12.49 3.52
C ARG A 28 71.15 -11.18 3.90
N SER A 29 70.64 -10.48 4.92
CA SER A 29 71.33 -10.22 6.20
C SER A 29 70.43 -9.50 7.24
N PRO A 30 70.76 -9.51 8.56
CA PRO A 30 69.77 -9.58 9.64
C PRO A 30 69.73 -8.36 10.60
N ALA A 31 68.70 -8.39 11.46
CA ALA A 31 68.62 -7.84 12.83
C ALA A 31 68.67 -6.31 13.07
N ALA A 32 67.56 -5.75 13.58
CA ALA A 32 67.58 -4.64 14.54
C ALA A 32 66.25 -4.48 15.32
N LYS A 33 66.26 -4.98 16.56
CA LYS A 33 65.70 -4.51 17.85
C LYS A 33 64.36 -3.74 18.00
N PRO A 34 63.67 -3.94 19.14
CA PRO A 34 62.35 -3.38 19.45
C PRO A 34 62.43 -1.95 20.01
N ARG A 35 61.46 -1.09 19.64
CA ARG A 35 61.38 0.28 20.15
C ARG A 35 60.37 0.39 21.29
N LYS A 36 60.84 1.00 22.38
CA LYS A 36 60.24 1.16 23.70
C LYS A 36 58.97 2.01 23.71
N ARG A 37 58.06 1.65 24.63
CA ARG A 37 57.04 2.50 25.26
C ARG A 37 57.62 3.86 25.65
N THR A 38 56.92 4.94 25.30
CA THR A 38 57.09 6.25 25.93
C THR A 38 55.76 6.65 26.56
N LYS A 39 55.79 6.69 27.89
CA LYS A 39 54.79 7.27 28.77
C LYS A 39 55.14 8.76 28.88
N THR A 40 54.24 9.65 28.49
CA THR A 40 54.34 11.07 28.86
C THR A 40 52.97 11.55 29.31
N GLN A 41 52.75 11.48 30.62
CA GLN A 41 51.91 12.43 31.34
C GLN A 41 52.74 13.70 31.54
N ALA A 42 52.19 14.87 31.18
CA ALA A 42 52.23 16.08 32.00
C ALA A 42 51.58 17.27 31.25
N ASN A 43 50.43 17.69 31.78
CA ASN A 43 50.02 19.07 32.00
C ASN A 43 50.12 20.09 30.86
N LYS A 44 48.94 20.52 30.37
CA LYS A 44 48.72 21.94 30.11
C LYS A 44 47.30 22.37 30.47
N ALA A 45 47.28 23.45 31.23
CA ALA A 45 46.13 24.11 31.81
C ALA A 45 45.21 24.76 30.75
N LYS A 46 43.90 24.71 31.04
CA LYS A 46 42.95 25.82 30.98
C LYS A 46 42.92 26.65 29.68
N ALA A 47 42.01 26.28 28.79
CA ALA A 47 41.26 27.24 27.98
C ALA A 47 39.85 26.68 27.75
N SER A 48 38.89 27.32 28.39
CA SER A 48 37.45 27.16 28.22
C SER A 48 37.04 27.69 26.85
N ALA A 49 36.51 26.83 25.98
CA ALA A 49 35.61 27.21 24.89
C ALA A 49 34.87 25.96 24.38
N ALA A 50 33.59 25.88 24.75
CA ALA A 50 32.47 25.17 24.13
C ALA A 50 32.78 24.01 23.16
N ALA A 51 32.52 22.78 23.62
CA ALA A 51 32.09 21.67 22.79
C ALA A 51 30.67 21.26 23.24
N PRO A 52 29.75 20.91 22.33
CA PRO A 52 28.40 20.50 22.66
C PRO A 52 28.41 19.09 23.28
N ASP A 53 27.58 18.92 24.30
CA ASP A 53 27.30 17.64 24.97
C ASP A 53 26.76 16.61 23.97
N ASP A 54 27.45 15.49 23.85
CA ASP A 54 26.98 14.22 23.26
C ASP A 54 26.25 13.42 24.36
N ASP A 55 25.23 14.02 24.96
CA ASP A 55 24.25 13.36 25.82
C ASP A 55 22.89 13.51 25.13
N ASP A 56 22.42 12.46 24.45
CA ASP A 56 21.01 12.11 24.20
C ASP A 56 20.84 11.27 22.92
N LEU A 57 21.41 10.06 22.92
CA LEU A 57 20.95 8.99 22.02
C LEU A 57 20.72 7.68 22.78
N TYR A 58 20.09 7.78 23.96
CA TYR A 58 19.25 6.70 24.45
C TYR A 58 17.89 6.83 23.77
N ALA A 59 17.68 6.08 22.70
CA ALA A 59 16.34 5.84 22.19
C ALA A 59 15.52 5.17 23.31
N PRO A 60 14.39 5.75 23.75
CA PRO A 60 13.55 5.09 24.72
C PRO A 60 12.82 3.91 24.05
N ASP A 61 13.31 2.70 24.27
CA ASP A 61 12.59 1.43 24.05
C ASP A 61 11.35 1.28 24.98
N SER A 62 10.88 2.36 25.61
CA SER A 62 9.79 2.39 26.58
C SER A 62 8.54 3.15 26.12
N LEU A 63 8.46 3.57 24.85
CA LEU A 63 7.29 4.29 24.30
C LEU A 63 6.26 3.39 23.60
N ILE A 64 6.35 2.07 23.79
CA ILE A 64 5.19 1.20 23.59
C ILE A 64 4.45 1.18 24.93
N ALA A 65 3.42 2.02 25.05
CA ALA A 65 2.55 2.03 26.22
C ALA A 65 2.06 0.59 26.48
N PRO A 66 2.21 0.03 27.70
CA PRO A 66 1.78 -1.33 28.02
C PRO A 66 0.29 -1.55 27.71
N ASP A 67 -0.51 -0.48 27.72
CA ASP A 67 -1.93 -0.49 27.37
C ASP A 67 -2.21 -0.87 25.90
N PHE A 68 -1.26 -0.69 24.98
CA PHE A 68 -1.50 -0.99 23.57
C PHE A 68 -1.60 -2.50 23.31
N LEU A 69 -0.81 -3.31 24.04
CA LEU A 69 -0.91 -4.76 23.98
C LEU A 69 -2.23 -5.25 24.61
N GLU A 70 -2.69 -4.62 25.69
CA GLU A 70 -3.96 -4.95 26.33
C GLU A 70 -5.16 -4.59 25.42
N LEU A 71 -5.09 -3.48 24.69
CA LEU A 71 -6.07 -3.12 23.65
C LEU A 71 -6.09 -4.10 22.48
N VAL A 72 -4.92 -4.54 22.00
CA VAL A 72 -4.83 -5.53 20.90
C VAL A 72 -5.35 -6.90 21.36
N GLU A 73 -5.06 -7.30 22.60
CA GLU A 73 -5.55 -8.57 23.16
C GLU A 73 -7.05 -8.52 23.48
N ALA A 74 -7.57 -7.36 23.91
CA ALA A 74 -9.00 -7.12 24.06
C ALA A 74 -9.76 -7.12 22.72
N GLU A 75 -9.16 -6.57 21.65
CA GLU A 75 -9.71 -6.60 20.29
C GLU A 75 -9.71 -8.03 19.72
N ALA A 76 -8.65 -8.82 19.98
CA ALA A 76 -8.56 -10.22 19.58
C ALA A 76 -9.59 -11.12 20.28
N LYS A 77 -10.05 -10.73 21.48
CA LYS A 77 -11.07 -11.44 22.26
C LYS A 77 -12.50 -11.04 21.89
N ARG A 78 -12.69 -10.01 21.06
CA ARG A 78 -14.03 -9.67 20.53
C ARG A 78 -14.48 -10.76 19.57
N PRO A 79 -15.68 -11.34 19.76
CA PRO A 79 -16.22 -12.31 18.82
C PRO A 79 -16.31 -11.64 17.44
N SER A 80 -15.75 -12.29 16.41
CA SER A 80 -15.71 -11.72 15.07
C SER A 80 -17.14 -11.40 14.59
N ALA A 81 -17.29 -10.34 13.80
CA ALA A 81 -18.58 -9.97 13.21
C ALA A 81 -19.25 -11.14 12.45
N ALA A 82 -18.45 -12.10 11.97
CA ALA A 82 -18.93 -13.34 11.37
C ALA A 82 -19.62 -14.29 12.38
N ALA A 83 -19.11 -14.38 13.62
CA ALA A 83 -19.75 -15.15 14.69
C ALA A 83 -21.06 -14.49 15.17
N ALA A 84 -21.13 -13.16 15.15
CA ALA A 84 -22.38 -12.44 15.45
C ALA A 84 -23.44 -12.63 14.36
N ALA A 85 -23.04 -12.66 13.08
CA ALA A 85 -23.93 -12.92 11.95
C ALA A 85 -24.51 -14.35 11.97
N ALA A 86 -23.69 -15.36 12.30
CA ALA A 86 -24.16 -16.74 12.41
C ALA A 86 -25.25 -16.92 13.49
N LYS A 87 -25.18 -16.17 14.60
CA LYS A 87 -26.16 -16.23 15.68
C LYS A 87 -27.52 -15.61 15.30
N ILE A 88 -27.53 -14.65 14.38
CA ILE A 88 -28.75 -14.02 13.85
C ILE A 88 -29.47 -14.98 12.88
N GLU A 89 -28.71 -15.77 12.11
CA GLU A 89 -29.27 -16.77 11.18
C GLU A 89 -29.90 -17.97 11.92
N GLU A 90 -29.31 -18.38 13.04
CA GLU A 90 -29.84 -19.46 13.90
C GLU A 90 -31.17 -19.07 14.59
N THR A 91 -31.35 -17.78 14.93
CA THR A 91 -32.60 -17.27 15.51
C THR A 91 -33.71 -17.10 14.47
N ALA A 92 -33.37 -16.84 13.21
CA ALA A 92 -34.35 -16.80 12.12
C ALA A 92 -34.91 -18.21 11.81
N ASN A 93 -34.07 -19.24 11.87
CA ASN A 93 -34.49 -20.61 11.57
C ASN A 93 -35.33 -21.25 12.68
N THR A 94 -35.19 -20.82 13.94
CA THR A 94 -36.02 -21.31 15.05
C THR A 94 -37.47 -20.83 14.99
N TRP A 95 -37.73 -19.66 14.40
CA TRP A 95 -39.10 -19.14 14.23
C TRP A 95 -39.84 -19.77 13.03
N ALA A 96 -39.11 -20.31 12.06
CA ALA A 96 -39.70 -21.04 10.93
C ALA A 96 -40.18 -22.46 11.28
N ALA A 97 -39.69 -23.04 12.38
CA ALA A 97 -40.03 -24.40 12.80
C ALA A 97 -41.20 -24.50 13.81
N ALA A 98 -41.68 -23.37 14.34
CA ALA A 98 -42.89 -23.34 15.17
C ALA A 98 -44.13 -23.44 14.28
N GLY A 99 -44.55 -24.67 13.99
CA GLY A 99 -45.74 -24.98 13.21
C GLY A 99 -46.98 -24.26 13.72
N LEU A 100 -47.49 -23.33 12.92
CA LEU A 100 -48.76 -22.66 13.14
C LEU A 100 -49.91 -23.68 13.02
N PRO A 101 -50.85 -23.72 13.98
CA PRO A 101 -52.03 -24.57 13.87
C PRO A 101 -52.88 -24.15 12.67
N ALA A 102 -53.33 -25.14 11.90
CA ALA A 102 -54.19 -24.97 10.73
C ALA A 102 -55.47 -24.22 11.10
N ALA A 103 -55.58 -22.97 10.63
CA ALA A 103 -56.77 -22.15 10.80
C ALA A 103 -57.88 -22.60 9.84
N PRO A 104 -59.15 -22.62 10.29
CA PRO A 104 -60.28 -23.06 9.49
C PRO A 104 -60.58 -22.09 8.34
N ALA A 105 -61.02 -22.66 7.22
CA ALA A 105 -61.42 -21.97 6.00
C ALA A 105 -62.47 -20.88 6.27
N ALA A 106 -62.03 -19.61 6.30
CA ALA A 106 -62.87 -18.45 6.46
C ALA A 106 -62.95 -17.64 5.16
N ARG A 107 -64.16 -17.62 4.62
CA ARG A 107 -64.80 -16.64 3.72
C ARG A 107 -63.93 -15.51 3.14
N ALA A 108 -64.00 -15.40 1.81
CA ALA A 108 -63.61 -14.26 1.01
C ALA A 108 -64.04 -12.91 1.63
N ALA A 109 -63.05 -12.14 2.06
CA ALA A 109 -63.15 -10.76 2.52
C ALA A 109 -62.41 -9.85 1.50
N PRO A 110 -62.76 -8.55 1.43
CA PRO A 110 -62.50 -7.71 0.25
C PRO A 110 -61.02 -7.36 0.10
N GLN A 111 -60.46 -7.63 -1.08
CA GLN A 111 -59.05 -7.38 -1.47
C GLN A 111 -58.67 -5.89 -1.60
N ALA A 112 -59.48 -4.95 -1.12
CA ALA A 112 -59.34 -3.53 -1.45
C ALA A 112 -58.37 -2.71 -0.57
N VAL A 113 -57.80 -3.26 0.51
CA VAL A 113 -56.99 -2.47 1.48
C VAL A 113 -55.48 -2.80 1.45
N ALA A 114 -55.06 -3.87 0.75
CA ALA A 114 -53.64 -4.27 0.73
C ALA A 114 -52.74 -3.40 -0.18
N HIS A 115 -53.32 -2.58 -1.07
CA HIS A 115 -52.56 -1.76 -2.02
C HIS A 115 -51.87 -0.53 -1.40
N ASP A 116 -52.35 -0.03 -0.24
CA ASP A 116 -51.88 1.26 0.29
C ASP A 116 -50.53 1.15 1.03
N LEU A 117 -50.26 0.01 1.69
CA LEU A 117 -48.98 -0.24 2.36
C LEU A 117 -47.84 -0.54 1.38
N GLN A 118 -48.14 -0.98 0.16
CA GLN A 118 -47.15 -1.23 -0.88
C GLN A 118 -46.64 0.07 -1.51
N SER A 119 -47.49 1.10 -1.60
CA SER A 119 -47.13 2.41 -2.16
C SER A 119 -46.09 3.15 -1.30
N VAL A 120 -46.19 3.04 0.03
CA VAL A 120 -45.25 3.72 0.96
C VAL A 120 -43.84 3.12 0.92
N ARG A 121 -43.71 1.79 0.75
CA ARG A 121 -42.39 1.13 0.67
C ARG A 121 -41.61 1.48 -0.60
N HIS A 122 -42.29 1.80 -1.70
CA HIS A 122 -41.62 2.15 -2.96
C HIS A 122 -41.02 3.56 -2.97
N ASN A 123 -41.42 4.44 -2.04
CA ASN A 123 -40.91 5.81 -2.00
C ASN A 123 -39.63 5.98 -1.18
N LEU A 124 -39.28 5.05 -0.28
CA LEU A 124 -38.04 5.14 0.53
C LEU A 124 -36.78 4.72 -0.22
N SER A 125 -36.90 3.74 -1.13
CA SER A 125 -35.77 3.22 -1.91
C SER A 125 -34.97 4.30 -2.68
N PRO A 126 -35.56 5.27 -3.40
CA PRO A 126 -34.80 6.27 -4.13
C PRO A 126 -34.02 7.21 -3.20
N TYR A 127 -34.59 7.59 -2.05
CA TYR A 127 -33.91 8.44 -1.08
C TYR A 127 -32.73 7.73 -0.42
N LEU A 128 -32.86 6.43 -0.12
CA LEU A 128 -31.75 5.62 0.40
C LEU A 128 -30.63 5.48 -0.63
N LEU A 129 -30.96 5.22 -1.90
CA LEU A 129 -29.97 5.14 -2.98
C LEU A 129 -29.24 6.48 -3.18
N GLN A 130 -30.00 7.58 -3.15
CA GLN A 130 -29.46 8.92 -3.27
C GLN A 130 -28.53 9.27 -2.10
N GLY A 131 -28.94 8.94 -0.87
CA GLY A 131 -28.11 9.12 0.32
C GLY A 131 -26.81 8.32 0.25
N ALA A 132 -26.87 7.04 -0.15
CA ALA A 132 -25.69 6.20 -0.30
C ALA A 132 -24.72 6.75 -1.36
N ALA A 133 -25.23 7.21 -2.50
CA ALA A 133 -24.39 7.74 -3.55
C ALA A 133 -23.79 9.12 -3.20
N LEU A 134 -24.50 9.97 -2.44
CA LEU A 134 -23.93 11.18 -1.87
C LEU A 134 -22.81 10.88 -0.88
N ALA A 135 -23.00 9.89 -0.01
CA ALA A 135 -21.96 9.46 0.92
C ALA A 135 -20.71 8.95 0.19
N LEU A 136 -20.88 8.11 -0.84
CA LEU A 136 -19.77 7.64 -1.67
C LEU A 136 -19.06 8.78 -2.42
N ALA A 137 -19.83 9.75 -2.93
CA ALA A 137 -19.26 10.93 -3.58
C ALA A 137 -18.42 11.77 -2.62
N LEU A 138 -18.90 12.01 -1.39
CA LEU A 138 -18.16 12.74 -0.36
C LEU A 138 -16.86 12.03 0.05
N VAL A 139 -16.89 10.70 0.17
CA VAL A 139 -15.69 9.90 0.44
C VAL A 139 -14.69 10.03 -0.71
N GLY A 140 -15.13 9.95 -1.97
CA GLY A 140 -14.29 10.16 -3.14
C GLY A 140 -13.63 11.54 -3.16
N ILE A 141 -14.43 12.60 -2.91
CA ILE A 141 -13.95 13.99 -2.83
C ILE A 141 -12.88 14.15 -1.74
N ALA A 142 -13.11 13.56 -0.56
CA ALA A 142 -12.16 13.64 0.55
C ALA A 142 -10.86 12.90 0.22
N MET A 143 -10.94 11.68 -0.34
CA MET A 143 -9.77 10.88 -0.71
C MET A 143 -8.92 11.58 -1.79
N ASN A 144 -9.56 12.09 -2.84
CA ASN A 144 -8.88 12.79 -3.92
C ASN A 144 -8.32 14.14 -3.46
N GLY A 145 -9.05 14.89 -2.64
CA GLY A 145 -8.59 16.13 -2.04
C GLY A 145 -7.35 15.93 -1.16
N TRP A 146 -7.35 14.88 -0.32
CA TRP A 146 -6.20 14.51 0.50
C TRP A 146 -4.99 14.11 -0.34
N PHE A 147 -5.18 13.27 -1.36
CA PHE A 147 -4.09 12.88 -2.26
C PHE A 147 -3.51 14.09 -3.01
N ALA A 148 -4.37 14.96 -3.54
CA ALA A 148 -3.92 16.17 -4.21
C ALA A 148 -3.12 17.06 -3.24
N GLN A 149 -3.56 17.20 -1.98
CA GLN A 149 -2.81 17.92 -0.95
C GLN A 149 -1.39 17.38 -0.76
N SER A 150 -1.22 16.06 -0.77
CA SER A 150 0.07 15.39 -0.58
C SER A 150 1.09 15.65 -1.69
N LEU A 151 0.64 16.13 -2.86
CA LEU A 151 1.53 16.52 -3.97
C LEU A 151 2.19 17.88 -3.75
N GLY A 152 1.73 18.67 -2.76
CA GLY A 152 2.30 19.96 -2.43
C GLY A 152 3.66 19.84 -1.75
N SER A 153 4.72 20.37 -2.37
CA SER A 153 6.05 20.48 -1.75
C SER A 153 6.12 21.49 -0.60
N SER A 154 5.09 22.33 -0.47
CA SER A 154 4.91 23.28 0.63
C SER A 154 3.48 23.22 1.13
N HIS A 155 3.25 23.69 2.36
CA HIS A 155 1.92 23.75 2.96
C HIS A 155 0.93 24.53 2.08
N ILE A 156 1.32 25.68 1.52
CA ILE A 156 0.47 26.50 0.64
C ILE A 156 0.14 25.75 -0.66
N ALA A 157 1.15 25.13 -1.29
CA ALA A 157 0.92 24.34 -2.50
C ALA A 157 -0.03 23.16 -2.24
N GLY A 158 0.09 22.51 -1.08
CA GLY A 158 -0.81 21.43 -0.68
C GLY A 158 -2.26 21.89 -0.59
N TRP A 159 -2.55 23.01 0.07
CA TRP A 159 -3.91 23.55 0.13
C TRP A 159 -4.47 23.95 -1.25
N MET A 160 -3.63 24.48 -2.14
CA MET A 160 -4.03 24.77 -3.53
C MET A 160 -4.39 23.50 -4.28
N PHE A 161 -3.56 22.45 -4.19
CA PHE A 161 -3.87 21.17 -4.83
C PHE A 161 -5.09 20.49 -4.23
N LEU A 162 -5.30 20.57 -2.91
CA LEU A 162 -6.53 20.10 -2.27
C LEU A 162 -7.77 20.78 -2.86
N ALA A 163 -7.74 22.11 -2.97
CA ALA A 163 -8.85 22.88 -3.55
C ALA A 163 -9.11 22.50 -5.01
N ILE A 164 -8.05 22.29 -5.80
CA ILE A 164 -8.14 21.83 -7.19
C ILE A 164 -8.74 20.41 -7.25
N GLY A 165 -8.32 19.51 -6.37
CA GLY A 165 -8.85 18.14 -6.29
C GLY A 165 -10.35 18.12 -5.99
N VAL A 166 -10.76 18.82 -4.93
CA VAL A 166 -12.18 18.94 -4.55
C VAL A 166 -13.00 19.59 -5.66
N ALA A 167 -12.49 20.67 -6.28
CA ALA A 167 -13.19 21.34 -7.39
C ALA A 167 -13.34 20.42 -8.60
N SER A 168 -12.30 19.64 -8.94
CA SER A 168 -12.32 18.68 -10.04
C SER A 168 -13.41 17.63 -9.85
N ASP A 169 -13.54 17.08 -8.63
CA ASP A 169 -14.57 16.09 -8.33
C ASP A 169 -15.99 16.69 -8.38
N LEU A 170 -16.18 17.92 -7.89
CA LEU A 170 -17.46 18.61 -8.00
C LEU A 170 -17.84 18.83 -9.48
N VAL A 171 -16.88 19.21 -10.33
CA VAL A 171 -17.09 19.32 -11.78
C VAL A 171 -17.44 17.95 -12.36
N ALA A 172 -16.71 16.89 -12.00
CA ALA A 172 -16.96 15.53 -12.49
C ALA A 172 -18.37 15.02 -12.15
N LEU A 173 -18.94 15.44 -11.01
CA LEU A 173 -20.30 15.08 -10.57
C LEU A 173 -21.40 15.92 -11.25
N VAL A 174 -21.18 17.23 -11.42
CA VAL A 174 -22.21 18.15 -11.92
C VAL A 174 -22.25 18.19 -13.45
N MET A 175 -21.08 18.13 -14.10
CA MET A 175 -20.95 18.38 -15.54
C MET A 175 -21.75 17.44 -16.44
N PRO A 176 -21.87 16.12 -16.15
CA PRO A 176 -22.70 15.22 -16.94
C PRO A 176 -24.15 15.67 -17.04
N THR A 177 -24.72 16.22 -15.95
CA THR A 177 -26.11 16.67 -15.93
C THR A 177 -26.30 17.90 -16.79
N CYS A 178 -25.36 18.85 -16.68
CA CYS A 178 -25.36 20.07 -17.49
C CYS A 178 -25.14 19.76 -18.98
N ALA A 179 -24.18 18.89 -19.30
CA ALA A 179 -23.89 18.47 -20.67
C ALA A 179 -25.08 17.72 -21.30
N ALA A 180 -25.74 16.84 -20.55
CA ALA A 180 -26.94 16.14 -21.01
C ALA A 180 -28.11 17.11 -21.29
N ARG A 181 -28.34 18.10 -20.42
CA ARG A 181 -29.37 19.13 -20.64
C ARG A 181 -29.08 19.96 -21.89
N LEU A 182 -27.86 20.48 -22.02
CA LEU A 182 -27.44 21.23 -23.20
C LEU A 182 -27.57 20.42 -24.50
N TRP A 183 -27.32 19.11 -24.43
CA TRP A 183 -27.51 18.21 -25.57
C TRP A 183 -28.99 18.10 -25.96
N HIS A 184 -29.90 17.99 -24.98
CA HIS A 184 -31.34 17.97 -25.21
C HIS A 184 -31.89 19.30 -25.74
N ASP A 185 -31.36 20.42 -25.26
CA ASP A 185 -31.69 21.78 -25.73
C ASP A 185 -31.08 22.12 -27.11
N ARG A 186 -30.47 21.12 -27.77
CA ARG A 186 -29.80 21.22 -29.09
C ARG A 186 -28.59 22.15 -29.15
N HIS A 187 -28.04 22.58 -28.01
CA HIS A 187 -26.76 23.28 -27.94
C HIS A 187 -25.58 22.28 -28.00
N ARG A 188 -25.40 21.64 -29.17
CA ARG A 188 -24.45 20.53 -29.34
C ARG A 188 -22.99 20.92 -29.09
N ALA A 189 -22.56 22.10 -29.51
CA ALA A 189 -21.17 22.54 -29.35
C ALA A 189 -20.79 22.72 -27.86
N THR A 190 -21.64 23.36 -27.07
CA THR A 190 -21.41 23.55 -25.63
C THR A 190 -21.57 22.24 -24.86
N ALA A 191 -22.48 21.37 -25.29
CA ALA A 191 -22.60 20.02 -24.74
C ALA A 191 -21.33 19.18 -24.98
N LEU A 192 -20.76 19.23 -26.19
CA LEU A 192 -19.48 18.56 -26.50
C LEU A 192 -18.34 19.11 -25.64
N ALA A 193 -18.22 20.44 -25.52
CA ALA A 193 -17.23 21.05 -24.62
C ALA A 193 -17.41 20.55 -23.18
N GLY A 194 -18.65 20.43 -22.71
CA GLY A 194 -18.95 19.90 -21.38
C GLY A 194 -18.56 18.44 -21.20
N TRP A 195 -18.82 17.59 -22.19
CA TRP A 195 -18.35 16.20 -22.19
C TRP A 195 -16.83 16.09 -22.20
N THR A 196 -16.13 16.96 -22.92
CA THR A 196 -14.65 16.99 -22.93
C THR A 196 -14.08 17.40 -21.57
N VAL A 197 -14.62 18.46 -20.96
CA VAL A 197 -14.20 18.91 -19.61
C VAL A 197 -14.50 17.82 -18.57
N TRP A 198 -15.66 17.18 -18.68
CA TRP A 198 -15.99 16.04 -17.82
C TRP A 198 -15.00 14.90 -17.99
N ALA A 199 -14.66 14.49 -19.22
CA ALA A 199 -13.72 13.40 -19.45
C ALA A 199 -12.33 13.69 -18.86
N MET A 200 -11.83 14.93 -19.01
CA MET A 200 -10.54 15.35 -18.44
C MET A 200 -10.55 15.30 -16.90
N THR A 201 -11.58 15.87 -16.26
CA THR A 201 -11.72 15.87 -14.79
C THR A 201 -11.95 14.46 -14.24
N PHE A 202 -12.68 13.62 -14.97
CA PHE A 202 -12.86 12.20 -14.67
C PHE A 202 -11.54 11.44 -14.66
N VAL A 203 -10.69 11.60 -15.68
CA VAL A 203 -9.36 10.96 -15.74
C VAL A 203 -8.48 11.43 -14.58
N PHE A 204 -8.51 12.72 -14.26
CA PHE A 204 -7.80 13.26 -13.11
C PHE A 204 -8.27 12.60 -11.79
N ALA A 205 -9.59 12.52 -11.57
CA ALA A 205 -10.17 11.89 -10.38
C ALA A 205 -9.81 10.40 -10.27
N VAL A 206 -9.82 9.65 -11.38
CA VAL A 206 -9.36 8.25 -11.41
C VAL A 206 -7.89 8.17 -11.03
N THR A 207 -7.05 9.02 -11.62
CA THR A 207 -5.60 9.03 -11.34
C THR A 207 -5.30 9.35 -9.88
N ALA A 208 -6.02 10.32 -9.30
CA ALA A 208 -5.92 10.65 -7.88
C ALA A 208 -6.35 9.49 -6.99
N GLY A 209 -7.46 8.81 -7.33
CA GLY A 209 -7.94 7.63 -6.60
C GLY A 209 -6.93 6.46 -6.64
N ILE A 210 -6.30 6.21 -7.79
CA ILE A 210 -5.21 5.23 -7.92
C ILE A 210 -4.02 5.62 -7.05
N GLY A 211 -3.64 6.91 -7.06
CA GLY A 211 -2.58 7.44 -6.22
C GLY A 211 -2.84 7.20 -4.73
N PHE A 212 -4.02 7.58 -4.24
CA PHE A 212 -4.41 7.35 -2.84
C PHE A 212 -4.43 5.87 -2.46
N ALA A 213 -5.03 5.02 -3.32
CA ALA A 213 -5.13 3.60 -3.03
C ALA A 213 -3.74 2.94 -3.02
N SER A 214 -2.83 3.34 -3.91
CA SER A 214 -1.48 2.78 -3.96
C SER A 214 -0.62 3.19 -2.75
N THR A 215 -0.74 4.42 -2.25
CA THR A 215 -0.04 4.85 -1.03
C THR A 215 -0.54 4.11 0.20
N ASN A 216 -1.87 4.01 0.39
CA ASN A 216 -2.44 3.29 1.54
C ASN A 216 -2.14 1.78 1.51
N ILE A 217 -2.20 1.15 0.33
CA ILE A 217 -1.82 -0.27 0.21
C ILE A 217 -0.35 -0.44 0.52
N SER A 218 0.52 0.45 0.03
CA SER A 218 1.96 0.39 0.30
C SER A 218 2.27 0.61 1.78
N GLU A 219 1.57 1.53 2.46
CA GLU A 219 1.72 1.76 3.90
C GLU A 219 1.25 0.56 4.72
N VAL A 220 0.11 -0.05 4.38
CA VAL A 220 -0.36 -1.26 5.08
C VAL A 220 0.55 -2.44 4.79
N ALA A 221 1.05 -2.57 3.56
CA ALA A 221 2.04 -3.58 3.21
C ALA A 221 3.34 -3.35 3.98
N LEU A 222 3.80 -2.11 4.08
CA LEU A 222 4.98 -1.72 4.86
C LEU A 222 4.76 -1.97 6.37
N ALA A 223 3.60 -1.65 6.92
CA ALA A 223 3.23 -1.90 8.31
C ALA A 223 3.10 -3.39 8.63
N ARG A 224 2.74 -4.21 7.63
CA ARG A 224 2.72 -5.67 7.74
C ARG A 224 4.10 -6.27 7.55
N SER A 225 4.93 -5.74 6.65
CA SER A 225 6.32 -6.18 6.47
C SER A 225 7.22 -5.71 7.60
N SER A 226 6.88 -4.60 8.27
CA SER A 226 7.54 -4.11 9.47
C SER A 226 7.15 -4.89 10.72
N ARG A 227 6.12 -5.75 10.65
CA ARG A 227 6.06 -6.91 11.55
C ARG A 227 7.21 -7.80 11.15
N VAL A 228 8.37 -7.49 11.70
CA VAL A 228 9.62 -8.23 11.57
C VAL A 228 9.28 -9.70 11.79
N THR A 229 9.16 -10.44 10.69
CA THR A 229 8.94 -11.87 10.81
C THR A 229 10.24 -12.45 11.38
N PRO A 230 10.18 -13.52 12.18
CA PRO A 230 11.40 -14.16 12.69
C PRO A 230 12.39 -14.50 11.57
N ALA A 231 11.89 -14.79 10.36
CA ALA A 231 12.71 -15.03 9.16
C ALA A 231 13.43 -13.76 8.66
N ILE A 232 12.73 -12.61 8.54
CA ILE A 232 13.36 -11.34 8.16
C ILE A 232 14.36 -10.91 9.23
N GLN A 233 14.02 -11.06 10.52
CA GLN A 233 14.92 -10.72 11.63
C GLN A 233 16.21 -11.54 11.56
N ALA A 234 16.09 -12.87 11.40
CA ALA A 234 17.24 -13.75 11.30
C ALA A 234 18.13 -13.39 10.09
N ALA A 235 17.52 -13.08 8.94
CA ALA A 235 18.27 -12.66 7.76
C ALA A 235 18.97 -11.29 7.96
N GLN A 236 18.32 -10.34 8.63
CA GLN A 236 18.91 -9.05 8.97
C GLN A 236 20.08 -9.20 9.93
N THR A 237 19.95 -10.01 10.99
CA THR A 237 21.04 -10.30 11.92
C THR A 237 22.22 -10.96 11.20
N GLN A 238 21.97 -11.94 10.33
CA GLN A 238 23.02 -12.58 9.53
C GLN A 238 23.73 -11.61 8.58
N LEU A 239 22.99 -10.66 7.97
CA LEU A 239 23.57 -9.64 7.11
C LEU A 239 24.43 -8.66 7.92
N ALA A 240 23.96 -8.25 9.10
CA ALA A 240 24.72 -7.38 10.01
C ALA A 240 26.01 -8.06 10.48
N ASP A 241 25.94 -9.34 10.87
CA ASP A 241 27.10 -10.14 11.28
C ASP A 241 28.12 -10.30 10.15
N ALA A 242 27.66 -10.61 8.93
CA ALA A 242 28.51 -10.72 7.74
C ALA A 242 29.18 -9.38 7.39
N THR A 243 28.45 -8.27 7.52
CA THR A 243 28.98 -6.92 7.27
C THR A 243 30.03 -6.55 8.31
N ALA A 244 29.78 -6.82 9.59
CA ALA A 244 30.74 -6.61 10.66
C ALA A 244 32.00 -7.49 10.48
N ALA A 245 31.85 -8.73 10.00
CA ALA A 245 32.97 -9.61 9.68
C ALA A 245 33.80 -9.07 8.51
N ARG A 246 33.15 -8.62 7.42
CA ARG A 246 33.80 -7.93 6.30
C ARG A 246 34.59 -6.73 6.79
N ASP A 247 33.99 -5.87 7.61
CA ASP A 247 34.63 -4.63 8.06
C ASP A 247 35.85 -4.88 8.95
N ARG A 248 35.88 -5.99 9.71
CA ARG A 248 37.07 -6.39 10.48
C ARG A 248 38.22 -6.84 9.58
N GLU A 249 37.93 -7.64 8.54
CA GLU A 249 38.96 -8.20 7.65
C GLU A 249 39.47 -7.17 6.62
N CYS A 250 38.58 -6.33 6.09
CA CYS A 250 38.93 -5.36 5.05
C CYS A 250 39.68 -4.13 5.59
N LYS A 251 39.73 -3.88 6.92
CA LYS A 251 40.52 -2.80 7.53
C LYS A 251 42.02 -2.89 7.21
N SER A 252 42.52 -4.10 6.95
CA SER A 252 43.93 -4.37 6.65
C SER A 252 44.26 -4.21 5.15
N GLY A 253 43.27 -3.85 4.32
CA GLY A 253 43.38 -3.75 2.86
C GLY A 253 42.55 -4.82 2.13
N VAL A 254 42.39 -4.62 0.80
CA VAL A 254 41.55 -5.48 -0.05
C VAL A 254 42.30 -6.75 -0.47
N GLY A 255 42.39 -7.70 0.47
CA GLY A 255 42.99 -9.03 0.25
C GLY A 255 42.03 -10.07 -0.34
N LYS A 256 42.49 -11.33 -0.47
CA LYS A 256 41.64 -12.48 -0.88
C LYS A 256 40.46 -12.66 0.08
N PHE A 257 40.71 -12.60 1.39
CA PHE A 257 39.67 -12.77 2.42
C PHE A 257 38.63 -11.65 2.40
N CYS A 258 39.03 -10.39 2.13
CA CYS A 258 38.09 -9.28 2.01
C CYS A 258 37.10 -9.52 0.86
N ARG A 259 37.58 -9.95 -0.31
CA ARG A 259 36.72 -10.29 -1.46
C ARG A 259 35.77 -11.46 -1.18
N GLU A 260 36.23 -12.45 -0.43
CA GLU A 260 35.39 -13.58 -0.03
C GLU A 260 34.27 -13.14 0.94
N ARG A 261 34.57 -12.24 1.89
CA ARG A 261 33.57 -11.65 2.77
C ARG A 261 32.61 -10.71 2.05
N GLU A 262 33.06 -9.98 1.04
CA GLU A 262 32.18 -9.19 0.17
C GLU A 262 31.18 -10.08 -0.58
N ALA A 263 31.64 -11.23 -1.10
CA ALA A 263 30.75 -12.22 -1.72
C ALA A 263 29.74 -12.78 -0.70
N GLU A 264 30.17 -13.08 0.52
CA GLU A 264 29.26 -13.53 1.59
C GLU A 264 28.20 -12.46 1.93
N VAL A 265 28.59 -11.19 2.04
CA VAL A 265 27.62 -10.09 2.27
C VAL A 265 26.62 -9.98 1.12
N ALA A 266 27.08 -10.13 -0.12
CA ALA A 266 26.19 -10.14 -1.29
C ALA A 266 25.20 -11.32 -1.24
N ASP A 267 25.65 -12.52 -0.85
CA ASP A 267 24.80 -13.69 -0.70
C ASP A 267 23.78 -13.52 0.45
N ARG A 268 24.19 -12.98 1.60
CA ARG A 268 23.26 -12.67 2.71
C ARG A 268 22.23 -11.63 2.31
N ARG A 269 22.60 -10.64 1.50
CA ARG A 269 21.67 -9.63 1.00
C ARG A 269 20.63 -10.24 0.06
N ARG A 270 21.04 -11.11 -0.87
CA ARG A 270 20.08 -11.89 -1.70
C ARG A 270 19.15 -12.75 -0.85
N SER A 271 19.66 -13.35 0.23
CA SER A 271 18.84 -14.13 1.17
C SER A 271 17.79 -13.27 1.89
N LEU A 272 18.17 -12.06 2.32
CA LEU A 272 17.24 -11.09 2.90
C LEU A 272 16.17 -10.67 1.89
N ASP A 273 16.56 -10.35 0.65
CA ASP A 273 15.63 -9.96 -0.41
C ASP A 273 14.64 -11.10 -0.73
N ALA A 274 15.11 -12.36 -0.76
CA ALA A 274 14.26 -13.53 -0.94
C ALA A 274 13.29 -13.76 0.22
N ALA A 275 13.74 -13.55 1.47
CA ALA A 275 12.88 -13.63 2.65
C ALA A 275 11.81 -12.54 2.63
N MET A 276 12.16 -11.30 2.26
CA MET A 276 11.20 -10.22 2.07
C MET A 276 10.20 -10.54 0.96
N ALA A 277 10.65 -11.04 -0.19
CA ALA A 277 9.77 -11.43 -1.29
C ALA A 277 8.77 -12.55 -0.88
N SER A 278 9.23 -13.52 -0.08
CA SER A 278 8.36 -14.58 0.45
C SER A 278 7.29 -14.05 1.42
N VAL A 279 7.65 -13.08 2.29
CA VAL A 279 6.67 -12.42 3.16
C VAL A 279 5.68 -11.60 2.34
N THR A 280 6.13 -10.89 1.31
CA THR A 280 5.25 -10.14 0.42
C THR A 280 4.26 -11.07 -0.30
N GLN A 281 4.69 -12.25 -0.76
CA GLN A 281 3.80 -13.24 -1.40
C GLN A 281 2.75 -13.82 -0.42
N THR A 282 3.08 -13.95 0.86
CA THR A 282 2.17 -14.51 1.87
C THR A 282 1.28 -13.47 2.54
N ALA A 283 1.61 -12.18 2.44
CA ALA A 283 0.89 -11.09 3.09
C ALA A 283 -0.48 -10.74 2.47
N ASP A 284 -0.80 -11.29 1.28
CA ASP A 284 -2.08 -11.06 0.61
C ASP A 284 -2.84 -12.36 0.26
N PRO A 285 -3.38 -13.06 1.28
CA PRO A 285 -4.20 -14.25 1.07
C PRO A 285 -5.48 -13.95 0.26
N GLN A 286 -5.93 -12.69 0.21
CA GLN A 286 -7.09 -12.30 -0.59
C GLN A 286 -6.76 -12.30 -2.08
N THR A 287 -5.58 -11.82 -2.46
CA THR A 287 -5.13 -11.85 -3.87
C THR A 287 -4.94 -13.29 -4.36
N GLU A 288 -4.42 -14.20 -3.54
CA GLU A 288 -4.31 -15.61 -3.94
C GLU A 288 -5.68 -16.27 -4.17
N ALA A 289 -6.65 -16.01 -3.29
CA ALA A 289 -8.02 -16.49 -3.45
C ALA A 289 -8.69 -15.91 -4.70
N ALA A 290 -8.46 -14.62 -4.99
CA ALA A 290 -8.97 -13.95 -6.18
C ALA A 290 -8.34 -14.52 -7.47
N ILE A 291 -7.02 -14.78 -7.48
CA ILE A 291 -6.32 -15.45 -8.60
C ILE A 291 -6.95 -16.82 -8.85
N LYS A 292 -7.14 -17.63 -7.80
CA LYS A 292 -7.77 -18.96 -7.90
C LYS A 292 -9.20 -18.87 -8.44
N LEU A 293 -9.97 -17.89 -8.00
CA LEU A 293 -11.34 -17.68 -8.46
C LEU A 293 -11.38 -17.26 -9.94
N VAL A 294 -10.55 -16.30 -10.37
CA VAL A 294 -10.51 -15.89 -11.78
C VAL A 294 -9.96 -17.01 -12.66
N ALA A 295 -8.94 -17.73 -12.22
CA ALA A 295 -8.43 -18.90 -12.95
C ALA A 295 -9.51 -19.98 -13.08
N TRP A 296 -10.30 -20.22 -12.03
CA TRP A 296 -11.43 -21.16 -12.06
C TRP A 296 -12.54 -20.69 -13.02
N VAL A 297 -13.00 -19.44 -12.91
CA VAL A 297 -14.05 -18.86 -13.77
C VAL A 297 -13.62 -18.89 -15.24
N THR A 298 -12.35 -18.58 -15.52
CA THR A 298 -11.81 -18.55 -16.89
C THR A 298 -11.36 -19.93 -17.38
N HIS A 299 -11.61 -21.00 -16.63
CA HIS A 299 -11.16 -22.36 -16.97
C HIS A 299 -9.64 -22.45 -17.27
N GLY A 300 -8.85 -21.60 -16.61
CA GLY A 300 -7.40 -21.53 -16.77
C GLY A 300 -6.91 -20.80 -18.02
N LEU A 301 -7.81 -20.24 -18.85
CA LEU A 301 -7.42 -19.41 -20.01
C LEU A 301 -6.73 -18.11 -19.59
N PHE A 302 -7.07 -17.60 -18.41
CA PHE A 302 -6.45 -16.41 -17.83
C PHE A 302 -5.72 -16.79 -16.54
N LYS A 303 -4.42 -16.46 -16.47
CA LYS A 303 -3.60 -16.58 -15.26
C LYS A 303 -3.15 -15.18 -14.83
N PRO A 304 -4.06 -14.38 -14.27
CA PRO A 304 -3.70 -13.07 -13.75
C PRO A 304 -2.57 -13.21 -12.72
N ALA A 305 -1.54 -12.39 -12.86
CA ALA A 305 -0.50 -12.23 -11.87
C ALA A 305 -1.06 -11.48 -10.64
N ALA A 306 -0.36 -11.57 -9.50
CA ALA A 306 -0.72 -10.78 -8.32
C ALA A 306 -0.72 -9.28 -8.63
N ASP A 307 0.19 -8.82 -9.50
CA ASP A 307 0.27 -7.45 -9.97
C ASP A 307 -1.00 -7.01 -10.73
N ASP A 308 -1.64 -7.92 -11.47
CA ASP A 308 -2.89 -7.63 -12.20
C ASP A 308 -4.06 -7.36 -11.25
N PHE A 309 -4.13 -8.06 -10.12
CA PHE A 309 -5.16 -7.81 -9.09
C PHE A 309 -4.89 -6.53 -8.31
N ALA A 310 -3.63 -6.21 -8.04
CA ALA A 310 -3.27 -4.92 -7.47
C ALA A 310 -3.74 -3.80 -8.42
N MET A 311 -3.46 -3.91 -9.72
CA MET A 311 -3.93 -2.95 -10.72
C MET A 311 -5.46 -2.92 -10.84
N LEU A 312 -6.13 -4.07 -10.87
CA LEU A 312 -7.59 -4.15 -10.91
C LEU A 312 -8.23 -3.51 -9.68
N ARG A 313 -7.68 -3.75 -8.50
CA ARG A 313 -8.14 -3.14 -7.24
C ARG A 313 -7.95 -1.63 -7.26
N LEU A 314 -6.81 -1.14 -7.75
CA LEU A 314 -6.57 0.30 -7.95
C LEU A 314 -7.60 0.91 -8.90
N VAL A 315 -7.86 0.23 -10.03
CA VAL A 315 -8.87 0.66 -11.01
C VAL A 315 -10.28 0.63 -10.39
N LEU A 316 -10.66 -0.44 -9.67
CA LEU A 316 -11.98 -0.54 -9.04
C LEU A 316 -12.18 0.55 -7.98
N LEU A 317 -11.18 0.76 -7.11
CA LEU A 317 -11.23 1.79 -6.07
C LEU A 317 -11.31 3.20 -6.67
N ALA A 318 -10.65 3.42 -7.81
CA ALA A 318 -10.72 4.69 -8.52
C ALA A 318 -12.06 4.91 -9.26
N LEU A 319 -12.68 3.83 -9.77
CA LEU A 319 -13.95 3.90 -10.49
C LEU A 319 -15.19 3.88 -9.56
N LEU A 320 -15.09 3.33 -8.35
CA LEU A 320 -16.22 3.17 -7.42
C LEU A 320 -16.92 4.49 -7.05
N PRO A 321 -16.20 5.60 -6.78
CA PRO A 321 -16.83 6.91 -6.57
C PRO A 321 -17.59 7.41 -7.81
N GLN A 322 -17.08 7.09 -9.00
CA GLN A 322 -17.63 7.56 -10.27
C GLN A 322 -18.91 6.82 -10.66
N PHE A 323 -19.00 5.52 -10.35
CA PHE A 323 -20.25 4.78 -10.46
C PHE A 323 -21.35 5.36 -9.56
N GLY A 324 -20.99 5.88 -8.38
CA GLY A 324 -21.92 6.61 -7.50
C GLY A 324 -22.55 7.83 -8.20
N GLY A 325 -21.73 8.62 -8.91
CA GLY A 325 -22.21 9.76 -9.71
C GLY A 325 -23.15 9.35 -10.84
N ILE A 326 -22.83 8.29 -11.57
CA ILE A 326 -23.67 7.76 -12.66
C ILE A 326 -25.00 7.22 -12.11
N LEU A 327 -24.97 6.49 -10.98
CA LEU A 327 -26.17 5.99 -10.32
C LEU A 327 -27.09 7.12 -9.85
N LEU A 328 -26.54 8.24 -9.36
CA LEU A 328 -27.32 9.44 -9.04
C LEU A 328 -28.02 10.04 -10.27
N MET A 329 -27.37 10.02 -11.44
CA MET A 329 -28.00 10.50 -12.67
C MET A 329 -29.15 9.61 -13.13
N VAL A 330 -28.99 8.28 -13.05
CA VAL A 330 -30.02 7.33 -13.46
C VAL A 330 -31.20 7.35 -12.48
N GLY A 331 -30.92 7.45 -11.17
CA GLY A 331 -31.95 7.51 -10.13
C GLY A 331 -32.81 8.77 -10.14
N ARG A 332 -32.34 9.86 -10.78
CA ARG A 332 -33.04 11.15 -10.83
C ARG A 332 -34.02 11.30 -12.01
N ARG A 333 -34.15 10.28 -12.87
CA ARG A 333 -35.20 10.24 -13.90
C ARG A 333 -36.53 9.78 -13.30
N ARG A 334 -37.24 10.68 -12.63
CA ARG A 334 -38.70 10.67 -12.47
C ARG A 334 -39.22 12.10 -12.39
#